data_AF-A0A9Y2KYE7-F1
#
_entry.id   AF-A0A9Y2KYE7-F1
#
_cell.length_a   1.000
_cell.length_b   1.000
_cell.length_c   1.000
_cell.angle_alpha   90.00
_cell.angle_beta   90.00
_cell.angle_gamma   90.00
#
_symmetry.space_group_name_H-M   'P 1'
#
loop_
_entity.id
_entity.type
_entity.pdbx_description
1 polymer ?
#
loop_
_entity_poly.entity_id
_entity_poly.type
_entity_poly.pdbx_seq_one_letter_code
_entity_poly.pdbx_strand_id
1 'polypeptide(L)'
;MKPPKENAAPTAMGDGTSTKEMAGKLPVDYSQKPTRSKVVLFAKTTHKLAILKIGCALVLDESYAWNKTSEFLSACLNEKERANLAQCTLKTLPRDDIEEVALKALGRTSGPLPTFISLEDDANFWASLAPTFELVAYSYAAFKYLPRHMQIKMLAQLKMEVG
;
A
#
# COMPACT_ATOMS: atom_id res chain seq x y z
N MET A 1 -80.86 -29.42 -0.18
CA MET A 1 -81.82 -29.09 0.90
C MET A 1 -81.06 -28.95 2.21
N LYS A 2 -80.92 -27.72 2.71
CA LYS A 2 -80.69 -27.41 4.14
C LYS A 2 -82.08 -27.21 4.77
N PRO A 3 -82.27 -27.35 6.09
CA PRO A 3 -82.17 -26.16 6.95
C PRO A 3 -81.71 -26.52 8.41
N PRO A 4 -81.84 -25.67 9.45
CA PRO A 4 -80.75 -24.77 9.89
C PRO A 4 -80.66 -24.64 11.45
N LYS A 5 -80.09 -23.52 11.93
CA LYS A 5 -80.06 -22.93 13.31
C LYS A 5 -78.76 -23.23 14.07
N GLU A 6 -77.80 -22.32 14.24
CA GLU A 6 -77.85 -20.89 14.62
C GLU A 6 -78.54 -20.67 15.97
N ASN A 7 -77.77 -20.53 17.06
CA ASN A 7 -77.50 -19.22 17.69
C ASN A 7 -76.93 -19.30 19.12
N ALA A 8 -76.22 -18.22 19.45
CA ALA A 8 -76.04 -17.58 20.75
C ALA A 8 -74.90 -18.05 21.69
N ALA A 9 -73.84 -17.26 21.69
CA ALA A 9 -73.11 -16.90 22.91
C ALA A 9 -73.96 -15.94 23.76
N PRO A 10 -73.75 -15.92 25.09
CA PRO A 10 -73.38 -14.65 25.75
C PRO A 10 -72.24 -14.85 26.78
N THR A 11 -71.24 -13.96 26.84
CA THR A 11 -71.15 -12.82 27.80
C THR A 11 -70.74 -13.29 29.21
N ALA A 12 -69.83 -12.72 29.98
CA ALA A 12 -68.76 -11.73 29.87
C ALA A 12 -68.14 -11.66 31.30
N MET A 13 -67.15 -10.77 31.47
CA MET A 13 -66.69 -10.20 32.75
C MET A 13 -65.74 -11.10 33.56
N GLY A 14 -64.56 -10.65 33.98
CA GLY A 14 -64.00 -9.31 33.86
C GLY A 14 -62.58 -9.23 34.42
N ASP A 15 -61.94 -8.12 34.08
CA ASP A 15 -60.96 -7.31 34.81
C ASP A 15 -59.76 -8.01 35.48
N GLY A 16 -58.51 -7.61 35.24
CA GLY A 16 -58.00 -6.32 34.81
C GLY A 16 -57.00 -5.83 35.83
N THR A 17 -55.70 -5.98 35.57
CA THR A 17 -54.67 -5.08 36.09
C THR A 17 -53.57 -4.92 35.05
N SER A 18 -53.61 -3.76 34.42
CA SER A 18 -52.53 -3.13 33.67
C SER A 18 -51.41 -2.73 34.64
N THR A 19 -50.18 -3.11 34.33
CA THR A 19 -49.03 -2.22 34.52
C THR A 19 -48.13 -2.31 33.29
N LYS A 20 -47.94 -1.14 32.69
CA LYS A 20 -47.01 -0.85 31.60
C LYS A 20 -45.59 -0.92 32.15
N GLU A 21 -44.69 -1.60 31.44
CA GLU A 21 -43.36 -1.05 31.22
C GLU A 21 -43.03 -1.17 29.72
N MET A 22 -42.92 0.00 29.12
CA MET A 22 -42.44 0.21 27.77
C MET A 22 -40.95 -0.06 27.71
N ALA A 23 -40.54 -1.08 26.96
CA ALA A 23 -39.26 -1.06 26.28
C ALA A 23 -39.57 -1.34 24.81
N GLY A 24 -39.96 -0.29 24.10
CA GLY A 24 -40.18 -0.33 22.66
C GLY A 24 -38.92 -0.80 21.96
N LYS A 25 -38.87 -2.08 21.58
CA LYS A 25 -38.07 -2.48 20.43
C LYS A 25 -38.73 -1.81 19.24
N LEU A 26 -38.11 -0.72 18.79
CA LEU A 26 -38.40 -0.14 17.48
C LEU A 26 -38.41 -1.30 16.47
N PRO A 27 -39.41 -1.36 15.57
CA PRO A 27 -39.34 -2.30 14.46
C PRO A 27 -38.02 -2.03 13.74
N VAL A 28 -37.18 -3.05 13.61
CA VAL A 28 -36.00 -2.95 12.73
C VAL A 28 -36.55 -2.65 11.35
N ASP A 29 -36.34 -1.41 10.91
CA ASP A 29 -36.78 -0.93 9.61
C ASP A 29 -35.95 -1.63 8.54
N TYR A 30 -36.46 -2.75 8.02
CA TYR A 30 -35.89 -3.46 6.87
C TYR A 30 -35.96 -2.63 5.57
N SER A 31 -36.50 -1.40 5.60
CA SER A 31 -36.58 -0.51 4.43
C SER A 31 -35.35 0.36 4.22
N GLN A 32 -34.33 0.27 5.08
CA GLN A 32 -33.04 0.92 4.81
C GLN A 32 -32.37 0.27 3.60
N LYS A 33 -32.77 0.72 2.40
CA LYS A 33 -32.05 0.47 1.15
C LYS A 33 -30.58 0.79 1.43
N PRO A 34 -29.63 -0.13 1.16
CA PRO A 34 -28.25 0.10 1.47
C PRO A 34 -27.85 1.42 0.82
N THR A 35 -27.52 2.41 1.64
CA THR A 35 -27.12 3.73 1.15
C THR A 35 -25.89 3.48 0.30
N ARG A 36 -26.04 3.54 -1.03
CA ARG A 36 -24.94 3.27 -1.96
C ARG A 36 -23.81 4.22 -1.59
N SER A 37 -22.66 3.66 -1.21
CA SER A 37 -21.47 4.46 -0.92
C SER A 37 -21.23 5.44 -2.06
N LYS A 38 -20.89 6.70 -1.74
CA LYS A 38 -20.54 7.72 -2.74
C LYS A 38 -19.46 7.21 -3.70
N VAL A 39 -18.55 6.36 -3.19
CA VAL A 39 -17.57 5.65 -4.02
C VAL A 39 -18.26 4.81 -5.09
N VAL A 40 -19.28 4.03 -4.75
CA VAL A 40 -20.01 3.18 -5.71
C VAL A 40 -20.80 4.00 -6.73
N LEU A 41 -21.26 5.19 -6.34
CA LEU A 41 -21.99 6.11 -7.22
C LEU A 41 -21.08 6.77 -8.27
N PHE A 42 -19.87 7.19 -7.89
CA PHE A 42 -18.95 7.91 -8.78
C PHE A 42 -17.84 7.04 -9.38
N ALA A 43 -17.59 5.86 -8.83
CA ALA A 43 -16.55 4.97 -9.34
C ALA A 43 -16.95 4.35 -10.68
N LYS A 44 -16.04 4.48 -11.65
CA LYS A 44 -16.06 3.71 -12.89
C LYS A 44 -16.00 2.22 -12.59
N THR A 45 -16.49 1.41 -13.52
CA THR A 45 -16.44 -0.06 -13.42
C THR A 45 -15.01 -0.56 -13.18
N THR A 46 -14.01 0.03 -13.83
CA THR A 46 -12.60 -0.30 -13.62
C THR A 46 -12.11 -0.01 -12.21
N HIS A 47 -12.54 1.11 -11.61
CA HIS A 47 -12.20 1.43 -10.22
C HIS A 47 -12.84 0.44 -9.24
N LYS A 48 -14.07 -0.02 -9.51
CA LYS A 48 -14.74 -1.05 -8.71
C LYS A 48 -13.99 -2.38 -8.75
N LEU A 49 -13.50 -2.77 -9.94
CA LEU A 49 -12.65 -3.95 -10.11
C LEU A 49 -11.32 -3.82 -9.37
N ALA A 50 -10.66 -2.65 -9.44
CA ALA A 50 -9.43 -2.39 -8.71
C ALA A 50 -9.61 -2.55 -7.19
N ILE A 51 -10.66 -1.95 -6.62
CA ILE A 51 -10.99 -2.07 -5.20
C ILE A 51 -11.24 -3.53 -4.82
N LEU A 52 -11.99 -4.27 -5.64
CA LEU A 52 -12.26 -5.68 -5.39
C LEU A 52 -10.97 -6.52 -5.35
N LYS A 53 -10.04 -6.29 -6.30
CA LYS A 53 -8.78 -7.04 -6.36
C LYS A 53 -7.86 -6.73 -5.17
N ILE A 54 -7.79 -5.48 -4.75
CA ILE A 54 -7.10 -5.10 -3.51
C ILE A 54 -7.73 -5.81 -2.31
N GLY A 55 -9.07 -5.84 -2.23
CA GLY A 55 -9.78 -6.58 -1.19
C GLY A 55 -9.46 -8.08 -1.18
N CYS A 56 -9.41 -8.71 -2.36
CA CYS A 56 -9.01 -10.13 -2.46
C CYS A 56 -7.57 -10.36 -1.98
N ALA A 57 -6.62 -9.49 -2.35
CA ALA A 57 -5.25 -9.61 -1.87
C ALA A 57 -5.14 -9.47 -0.36
N LEU A 58 -5.89 -8.54 0.24
CA LEU A 58 -5.96 -8.37 1.69
C LEU A 58 -6.56 -9.58 2.42
N VAL A 59 -7.56 -10.24 1.83
CA VAL A 59 -8.20 -11.44 2.42
C VAL A 59 -7.28 -12.66 2.34
N LEU A 60 -6.54 -12.80 1.24
CA LEU A 60 -5.64 -13.93 1.03
C LEU A 60 -4.33 -13.79 1.82
N ASP A 61 -3.87 -12.55 2.06
CA ASP A 61 -2.64 -12.22 2.80
C ASP A 61 -1.37 -12.95 2.30
N GLU A 62 -1.38 -13.33 1.02
CA GLU A 62 -0.27 -14.01 0.36
C GLU A 62 0.46 -13.06 -0.61
N SER A 63 1.80 -13.14 -0.63
CA SER A 63 2.63 -12.35 -1.55
C SER A 63 2.25 -12.56 -3.03
N TYR A 64 1.90 -13.80 -3.41
CA TYR A 64 1.45 -14.11 -4.76
C TYR A 64 0.15 -13.37 -5.14
N ALA A 65 -0.78 -13.20 -4.20
CA ALA A 65 -2.04 -12.49 -4.43
C ALA A 65 -1.81 -11.00 -4.72
N TRP A 66 -0.84 -10.38 -4.04
CA TRP A 66 -0.41 -9.00 -4.30
C TRP A 66 0.25 -8.85 -5.68
N ASN A 67 1.10 -9.80 -6.08
CA ASN A 67 1.71 -9.81 -7.41
C ASN A 67 0.64 -9.87 -8.51
N LYS A 68 -0.34 -10.77 -8.39
CA LYS A 68 -1.46 -10.86 -9.35
C LYS A 68 -2.32 -9.61 -9.35
N THR A 69 -2.53 -9.00 -8.19
CA THR A 69 -3.27 -7.75 -8.08
C THR A 69 -2.59 -6.62 -8.84
N SER A 70 -1.26 -6.53 -8.83
CA SER A 70 -0.52 -5.52 -9.60
C SER A 70 -0.82 -5.58 -11.10
N GLU A 71 -0.92 -6.78 -11.69
CA GLU A 71 -1.30 -7.00 -13.09
C GLU A 71 -2.70 -6.43 -13.36
N PHE A 72 -3.69 -6.74 -12.50
CA PHE A 72 -5.05 -6.21 -12.64
C PHE A 72 -5.12 -4.69 -12.45
N LEU A 73 -4.35 -4.12 -11.53
CA LEU A 73 -4.30 -2.67 -11.33
C LEU A 73 -3.74 -1.96 -12.56
N SER A 74 -2.79 -2.55 -13.28
CA SER A 74 -2.28 -1.99 -14.55
C SER A 74 -3.36 -1.89 -15.64
N ALA A 75 -4.30 -2.83 -15.67
CA ALA A 75 -5.42 -2.83 -16.62
C ALA A 75 -6.59 -1.93 -16.17
N CYS A 76 -6.79 -1.74 -14.86
CA CYS A 76 -7.94 -1.02 -14.31
C CYS A 76 -7.67 0.47 -14.07
N LEU A 77 -6.43 0.85 -13.77
CA LEU A 77 -6.04 2.20 -13.38
C LEU A 77 -5.12 2.83 -14.43
N ASN A 78 -5.28 4.14 -14.64
CA ASN A 78 -4.34 4.88 -15.49
C ASN A 78 -3.00 5.10 -14.77
N GLU A 79 -1.98 5.49 -15.53
CA GLU A 79 -0.61 5.65 -15.02
C GLU A 79 -0.53 6.64 -13.84
N LYS A 80 -1.23 7.77 -13.94
CA LYS A 80 -1.26 8.80 -12.89
C LYS A 80 -1.91 8.27 -11.60
N GLU A 81 -3.01 7.54 -11.71
CA GLU A 81 -3.70 6.91 -10.58
C GLU A 81 -2.80 5.88 -9.88
N ARG A 82 -2.09 5.06 -10.65
CA ARG A 82 -1.15 4.08 -10.10
C ARG A 82 0.03 4.74 -9.40
N ALA A 83 0.62 5.77 -10.00
CA ALA A 83 1.73 6.51 -9.40
C ALA A 83 1.32 7.17 -8.08
N ASN A 84 0.15 7.81 -8.05
CA ASN A 84 -0.39 8.41 -6.82
C ASN A 84 -0.68 7.37 -5.75
N LEU A 85 -1.26 6.23 -6.13
CA LEU A 85 -1.53 5.12 -5.20
C LEU A 85 -0.22 4.61 -4.59
N ALA A 86 0.77 4.30 -5.43
CA ALA A 86 2.09 3.84 -5.00
C ALA A 86 2.77 4.84 -4.05
N GLN A 87 2.74 6.13 -4.38
CA GLN A 87 3.31 7.17 -3.54
C GLN A 87 2.62 7.26 -2.17
N CYS A 88 1.29 7.20 -2.15
CA CYS A 88 0.53 7.22 -0.90
C CYS A 88 0.83 5.99 -0.04
N THR A 89 0.93 4.80 -0.62
CA THR A 89 1.29 3.58 0.11
C THR A 89 2.73 3.59 0.61
N LEU A 90 3.68 4.15 -0.15
CA LEU A 90 5.06 4.28 0.30
C LEU A 90 5.18 5.23 1.50
N LYS A 91 4.41 6.33 1.50
CA LYS A 91 4.39 7.30 2.62
C LYS A 91 3.89 6.71 3.94
N THR A 92 3.20 5.57 3.92
CA THR A 92 2.72 4.91 5.14
C THR A 92 3.76 4.00 5.80
N LEU A 93 4.89 3.74 5.13
CA LEU A 93 5.94 2.86 5.64
C LEU A 93 6.98 3.63 6.49
N PRO A 94 7.64 2.96 7.46
CA PRO A 94 8.85 3.45 8.09
C PRO A 94 9.95 3.77 7.07
N ARG A 95 10.84 4.73 7.39
CA ARG A 95 11.89 5.18 6.46
C ARG A 95 12.75 4.03 5.92
N ASP A 96 13.11 3.08 6.77
CA ASP A 96 13.98 1.96 6.40
C ASP A 96 13.27 1.00 5.43
N ASP A 97 11.97 0.78 5.63
CA ASP A 97 11.14 -0.09 4.78
C ASP A 97 10.85 0.55 3.40
N ILE A 98 10.79 1.89 3.33
CA ILE A 98 10.60 2.60 2.05
C ILE A 98 11.72 2.28 1.08
N GLU A 99 12.98 2.33 1.55
CA GLU A 99 14.14 2.08 0.72
C GLU A 99 14.18 0.63 0.25
N GLU A 100 13.92 -0.32 1.16
CA GLU A 100 13.88 -1.75 0.81
C GLU A 100 12.78 -2.07 -0.22
N VAL A 101 11.57 -1.52 -0.04
CA VAL A 101 10.46 -1.72 -0.98
C VAL A 101 10.75 -1.08 -2.34
N ALA A 102 11.35 0.13 -2.35
CA ALA A 102 11.74 0.79 -3.58
C ALA A 102 12.79 -0.01 -4.36
N LEU A 103 13.81 -0.53 -3.68
CA LEU A 103 14.84 -1.38 -4.29
C LEU A 103 14.25 -2.70 -4.84
N LYS A 104 13.35 -3.34 -4.09
CA LYS A 104 12.64 -4.54 -4.58
C LYS A 104 11.80 -4.26 -5.83
N ALA A 105 11.14 -3.11 -5.87
CA ALA A 105 10.30 -2.71 -7.01
C ALA A 105 11.11 -2.33 -8.25
N LEU A 106 12.27 -1.68 -8.08
CA LEU A 106 13.18 -1.32 -9.17
C LEU A 106 13.96 -2.54 -9.71
N GLY A 107 13.97 -3.66 -8.98
CA GLY A 107 14.80 -4.82 -9.27
C GLY A 107 16.24 -4.60 -8.85
N ARG A 108 17.11 -5.60 -9.05
CA ARG A 108 18.56 -5.42 -8.85
C ARG A 108 19.00 -4.29 -9.77
N THR A 109 19.22 -3.10 -9.20
CA THR A 109 20.06 -2.11 -9.86
C THR A 109 21.35 -2.86 -10.09
N SER A 110 21.82 -2.89 -11.35
CA SER A 110 23.21 -3.26 -11.58
C SER A 110 24.06 -2.48 -10.57
N GLY A 111 25.21 -3.03 -10.19
CA GLY A 111 26.22 -2.27 -9.46
C GLY A 111 26.55 -0.93 -10.17
N PRO A 112 27.57 -0.20 -9.71
CA PRO A 112 28.01 1.01 -10.42
C PRO A 112 27.97 0.77 -11.93
N LEU A 113 27.34 1.71 -12.67
CA LEU A 113 27.12 1.59 -14.11
C LEU A 113 28.40 1.02 -14.77
N PRO A 114 28.29 0.03 -15.68
CA PRO A 114 29.46 -0.45 -16.38
C PRO A 114 30.16 0.76 -17.00
N THR A 115 31.47 0.84 -16.77
CA THR A 115 32.22 2.04 -17.08
C THR A 115 32.08 2.37 -18.56
N PHE A 116 31.66 3.59 -18.91
CA PHE A 116 31.31 3.92 -20.29
C PHE A 116 32.57 4.01 -21.16
N ILE A 117 33.67 4.55 -20.62
CA ILE A 117 34.96 4.72 -21.32
C ILE A 117 36.14 4.29 -20.43
N SER A 118 36.22 4.82 -19.21
CA SER A 118 37.24 4.42 -18.24
C SER A 118 36.70 4.48 -16.82
N LEU A 119 37.19 3.57 -15.97
CA LEU A 119 36.83 3.53 -14.55
C LEU A 119 37.21 4.81 -13.82
N GLU A 120 38.28 5.47 -14.27
CA GLU A 120 38.76 6.72 -13.69
C GLU A 120 37.85 7.90 -14.06
N ASP A 121 37.45 8.02 -15.32
CA ASP A 121 36.54 9.08 -15.77
C ASP A 121 35.17 8.99 -15.10
N ASP A 122 34.64 7.78 -14.96
CA ASP A 122 33.34 7.58 -14.31
C ASP A 122 33.39 7.84 -12.80
N ALA A 123 34.50 7.46 -12.15
CA ALA A 123 34.72 7.78 -10.74
C ALA A 123 34.85 9.29 -10.51
N ASN A 124 35.58 9.99 -11.39
CA ASN A 124 35.72 11.44 -11.34
C ASN A 124 34.40 12.16 -11.63
N PHE A 125 33.62 11.69 -12.61
CA PHE A 125 32.31 12.22 -12.91
C PHE A 125 31.36 12.06 -11.71
N TRP A 126 31.28 10.87 -11.12
CA TRP A 126 30.48 10.65 -9.91
C TRP A 126 30.92 11.56 -8.77
N ALA A 127 32.23 11.64 -8.51
CA ALA A 127 32.78 12.48 -7.44
C ALA A 127 32.47 13.97 -7.62
N SER A 128 32.35 14.44 -8.86
CA SER A 128 31.99 15.83 -9.16
C SER A 128 30.53 16.20 -8.80
N LEU A 129 29.65 15.20 -8.71
CA LEU A 129 28.22 15.37 -8.43
C LEU A 129 27.85 14.97 -6.99
N ALA A 130 28.66 14.16 -6.33
CA ALA A 130 28.38 13.60 -5.02
C ALA A 130 28.45 14.67 -3.91
N PRO A 131 27.55 14.64 -2.90
CA PRO A 131 27.64 15.52 -1.76
C PRO A 131 28.84 15.18 -0.86
N THR A 132 29.34 16.16 -0.11
CA THR A 132 30.59 16.04 0.66
C THR A 132 30.60 14.88 1.66
N PHE A 133 29.44 14.57 2.29
CA PHE A 133 29.37 13.46 3.25
C PHE A 133 29.53 12.09 2.58
N GLU A 134 29.05 11.91 1.34
CA GLU A 134 29.26 10.70 0.56
C GLU A 134 30.71 10.58 0.13
N LEU A 135 31.32 11.66 -0.37
CA LEU A 135 32.73 11.68 -0.75
C LEU A 135 33.64 11.19 0.39
N VAL A 136 33.40 11.68 1.62
CA VAL A 136 34.17 11.26 2.80
C VAL A 136 33.91 9.80 3.16
N ALA A 137 32.66 9.35 3.15
CA ALA A 137 32.30 7.98 3.52
C ALA A 137 32.87 6.95 2.53
N TYR A 138 32.66 7.17 1.22
CA TYR A 138 33.10 6.26 0.17
C TYR A 138 34.63 6.26 0.02
N SER A 139 35.30 7.41 0.11
CA SER A 139 36.77 7.48 0.06
C SER A 139 37.41 6.71 1.22
N TYR A 140 36.89 6.87 2.45
CA TYR A 140 37.39 6.13 3.61
C TYR A 140 37.18 4.62 3.46
N ALA A 141 35.98 4.20 3.04
CA ALA A 141 35.67 2.79 2.83
C ALA A 141 36.56 2.18 1.75
N ALA A 142 36.69 2.83 0.58
CA ALA A 142 37.53 2.37 -0.51
C ALA A 142 39.00 2.24 -0.07
N PHE A 143 39.54 3.25 0.61
CA PHE A 143 40.91 3.22 1.11
C PHE A 143 41.15 2.09 2.12
N LYS A 144 40.22 1.91 3.07
CA LYS A 144 40.32 0.88 4.12
C LYS A 144 40.45 -0.54 3.57
N TYR A 145 39.75 -0.85 2.47
CA TYR A 145 39.74 -2.19 1.88
C TYR A 145 40.83 -2.43 0.82
N LEU A 146 41.63 -1.41 0.45
CA LEU A 146 42.77 -1.59 -0.43
C LEU A 146 43.88 -2.44 0.24
N PRO A 147 44.65 -3.24 -0.54
CA PRO A 147 45.86 -3.86 -0.05
C PRO A 147 46.87 -2.83 0.46
N ARG A 148 47.62 -3.17 1.52
CA ARG A 148 48.56 -2.25 2.21
C ARG A 148 49.54 -1.55 1.26
N HIS A 149 50.08 -2.24 0.26
CA HIS A 149 51.01 -1.63 -0.70
C HIS A 149 50.33 -0.58 -1.59
N MET A 150 49.05 -0.74 -1.92
CA MET A 150 48.27 0.24 -2.68
C MET A 150 47.86 1.43 -1.81
N GLN A 151 47.53 1.21 -0.54
CA GLN A 151 47.29 2.30 0.42
C GLN A 151 48.50 3.24 0.53
N ILE A 152 49.70 2.67 0.64
CA ILE A 152 50.95 3.45 0.70
C ILE A 152 51.17 4.23 -0.60
N LYS A 153 50.98 3.59 -1.76
CA LYS A 153 51.11 4.25 -3.06
C LYS A 153 50.13 5.43 -3.21
N MET A 154 48.88 5.24 -2.82
CA MET A 154 47.85 6.28 -2.89
C MET A 154 48.14 7.45 -1.94
N LEU A 155 48.57 7.18 -0.71
CA LEU A 155 48.99 8.23 0.23
C LEU A 155 50.20 9.02 -0.29
N ALA A 156 51.15 8.35 -0.96
CA ALA A 156 52.28 9.03 -1.57
C ALA A 156 51.86 9.94 -2.74
N GLN A 157 50.90 9.50 -3.57
CA GLN A 157 50.34 10.33 -4.65
C GLN A 157 49.61 11.56 -4.12
N LEU A 158 48.72 11.38 -3.14
CA LEU A 158 47.99 12.51 -2.52
C LEU A 158 48.93 13.53 -1.87
N LYS A 159 50.04 13.08 -1.27
CA LYS A 159 51.03 13.97 -0.68
C LYS A 159 51.73 14.85 -1.73
N MET A 160 51.87 14.37 -2.96
CA MET A 160 52.48 15.13 -4.06
C MET A 160 51.51 16.16 -4.66
N GLU A 161 50.20 15.98 -4.51
CA GLU A 161 49.18 16.88 -5.06
C GLU A 161 48.76 18.00 -4.10
N VAL A 162 48.95 17.78 -2.79
CA VAL A 162 48.57 18.74 -1.73
C VAL A 162 49.76 19.58 -1.23
N GLY A 163 50.99 19.22 -1.62
CA GLY A 163 52.22 19.96 -1.29
C GLY A 163 52.55 21.04 -2.32
#